data_AF-G0U841-F1
#
_entry.id   AF-G0U841-F1
#
_cell.length_a   1.000
_cell.length_b   1.000
_cell.length_c   1.000
_cell.angle_alpha   90.00
_cell.angle_beta   90.00
_cell.angle_gamma   90.00
#
_symmetry.space_group_name_H-M   'P 1'
#
loop_
_entity.id
_entity.type
_entity.pdbx_description
1 polymer ?
#
loop_
_entity_poly.entity_id
_entity_poly.type
_entity_poly.pdbx_seq_one_letter_code
_entity_poly.pdbx_strand_id
1 'polypeptide(L)'
;MIRNTCRRLDSTYGPHKSYKYTYMPDPRKLAPIETIQRSEILPQSIRPPTAYVPNHEAFLEKTDVHRLKPTSDFKASFKDWNDLMTCDKRQLRVRGIPRMTRYAIRAAVQAFQNGNPPESFDTKEEWLYYKQFKTVDYSYRVIPELPEKYRPHQSGIDQAPLPDYREINKMPQWALCEEDRLNRKAAT
;
A
#
# COMPACT_ATOMS: atom_id res chain seq x y z
N MET A 1 -74.22 2.48 54.56
CA MET A 1 -73.25 2.25 53.46
C MET A 1 -72.08 3.21 53.64
N ILE A 2 -70.98 2.76 54.23
CA ILE A 2 -69.75 3.57 54.34
C ILE A 2 -68.80 3.06 53.26
N ARG A 3 -68.59 3.87 52.21
CA ARG A 3 -67.63 3.60 51.14
C ARG A 3 -66.23 3.57 51.74
N ASN A 4 -65.58 2.41 51.72
CA ASN A 4 -64.16 2.27 51.96
C ASN A 4 -63.39 3.06 50.90
N THR A 5 -63.04 4.31 51.20
CA THR A 5 -61.98 5.01 50.49
C THR A 5 -60.68 4.36 50.92
N CYS A 6 -60.23 3.35 50.17
CA CYS A 6 -58.86 2.89 50.20
C CYS A 6 -57.98 4.11 49.88
N ARG A 7 -57.56 4.85 50.91
CA ARG A 7 -56.46 5.81 50.82
C ARG A 7 -55.25 4.98 50.42
N ARG A 8 -55.01 4.86 49.11
CA ARG A 8 -53.66 4.59 48.60
C ARG A 8 -52.85 5.77 49.13
N LEU A 9 -52.21 5.57 50.28
CA LEU A 9 -51.30 6.55 50.84
C LEU A 9 -50.21 6.70 49.78
N ASP A 10 -50.18 7.86 49.13
CA ASP A 10 -49.11 8.25 48.22
C ASP A 10 -47.80 8.22 49.03
N SER A 11 -47.15 7.06 49.05
CA SER A 11 -46.01 6.81 49.91
C SER A 11 -44.74 6.93 49.09
N THR A 12 -43.84 7.81 49.51
CA THR A 12 -42.50 7.96 48.91
C THR A 12 -41.78 6.61 48.93
N TYR A 13 -41.12 6.28 47.83
CA TYR A 13 -40.38 5.02 47.66
C TYR A 13 -39.26 4.89 48.72
N GLY A 14 -39.08 3.68 49.26
CA GLY A 14 -38.03 3.34 50.23
C GLY A 14 -38.45 3.44 51.71
N PRO A 15 -37.72 2.76 52.62
CA PRO A 15 -38.10 2.64 54.03
C PRO A 15 -37.88 3.93 54.84
N HIS A 16 -36.88 4.73 54.49
CA HIS A 16 -36.51 5.92 55.28
C HIS A 16 -37.50 7.09 55.10
N LYS A 17 -38.05 7.30 53.90
CA LYS A 17 -39.01 8.36 53.53
C LYS A 17 -38.61 9.82 53.84
N SER A 18 -37.46 10.04 54.48
CA SER A 18 -36.90 11.35 54.84
C SER A 18 -35.79 11.81 53.89
N TYR A 19 -35.19 10.89 53.12
CA TYR A 19 -34.09 11.18 52.20
C TYR A 19 -34.59 11.37 50.76
N LYS A 20 -34.00 12.33 50.04
CA LYS A 20 -34.27 12.57 48.61
C LYS A 20 -33.90 11.37 47.72
N TYR A 21 -32.81 10.68 48.06
CA TYR A 21 -32.34 9.49 47.36
C TYR A 21 -32.27 8.32 48.34
N THR A 22 -33.06 7.27 48.10
CA THR A 22 -33.16 6.11 49.00
C THR A 22 -31.85 5.37 49.21
N TYR A 23 -31.10 5.18 48.12
CA TYR A 23 -29.78 4.54 48.14
C TYR A 23 -28.62 5.49 48.42
N MET A 24 -28.91 6.79 48.62
CA MET A 24 -27.93 7.86 48.88
C MET A 24 -26.63 7.71 48.07
N PRO A 25 -26.69 7.77 46.72
CA PRO A 25 -25.49 7.64 45.90
C PRO A 25 -24.52 8.82 46.17
N ASP A 26 -23.24 8.62 45.85
CA ASP A 26 -22.28 9.73 45.81
C ASP A 26 -22.83 10.86 44.93
N PRO A 27 -22.86 12.12 45.40
CA PRO A 27 -23.41 13.23 44.64
C PRO A 27 -22.79 13.41 43.24
N ARG A 28 -21.52 13.02 43.03
CA ARG A 28 -20.85 13.06 41.72
C ARG A 28 -21.42 12.07 40.72
N LYS A 29 -22.07 10.99 41.17
CA LYS A 29 -22.81 10.06 40.28
C LYS A 29 -23.98 10.75 39.58
N LEU A 30 -24.53 11.78 40.21
CA LEU A 30 -25.66 12.54 39.67
C LEU A 30 -25.21 13.77 38.86
N ALA A 31 -23.90 14.08 38.84
CA ALA A 31 -23.36 15.16 38.03
C ALA A 31 -23.43 14.77 36.54
N PRO A 32 -23.92 15.65 35.66
CA PRO A 32 -23.96 15.38 34.23
C PRO A 32 -22.54 15.41 33.63
N ILE A 33 -22.38 14.73 32.49
CA ILE A 33 -21.16 14.80 31.67
C ILE A 33 -21.56 15.33 30.30
N GLU A 34 -21.12 16.54 29.98
CA GLU A 34 -21.32 17.15 28.67
C GLU A 34 -20.28 16.65 27.65
N THR A 35 -20.61 16.73 26.36
CA THR A 35 -19.71 16.28 25.28
C THR A 35 -19.68 17.27 24.14
N ILE A 36 -18.49 17.54 23.61
CA ILE A 36 -18.25 18.40 22.45
C ILE A 36 -17.60 17.55 21.35
N GLN A 37 -18.10 17.66 20.11
CA GLN A 37 -17.56 16.90 18.98
C GLN A 37 -16.40 17.65 18.32
N ARG A 38 -15.44 16.90 17.76
CA ARG A 38 -14.32 17.52 17.04
C ARG A 38 -14.78 18.37 15.85
N SER A 39 -15.87 18.00 15.20
CA SER A 39 -16.45 18.75 14.08
C SER A 39 -16.94 20.15 14.47
N GLU A 40 -17.27 20.37 15.74
CA GLU A 40 -17.61 21.68 16.27
C GLU A 40 -16.36 22.57 16.40
N ILE A 41 -15.22 21.96 16.75
CA ILE A 41 -13.95 22.67 16.89
C ILE A 41 -13.28 22.92 15.53
N LEU A 42 -13.23 21.90 14.67
CA LEU A 42 -12.54 21.94 13.38
C LEU A 42 -13.40 21.30 12.28
N PRO A 43 -13.69 22.03 11.18
CA PRO A 43 -14.36 21.43 10.04
C PRO A 43 -13.43 20.46 9.30
N GLN A 44 -14.02 19.45 8.65
CA GLN A 44 -13.32 18.58 7.72
C GLN A 44 -13.68 18.97 6.28
N SER A 45 -12.78 19.70 5.63
CA SER A 45 -12.92 20.08 4.22
C SER A 45 -12.46 18.94 3.30
N ILE A 46 -12.99 18.93 2.07
CA ILE A 46 -12.61 17.98 1.03
C ILE A 46 -12.10 18.78 -0.17
N ARG A 47 -10.84 18.60 -0.54
CA ARG A 47 -10.29 19.13 -1.79
C ARG A 47 -10.95 18.49 -3.02
N PRO A 48 -11.27 19.25 -4.08
CA PRO A 48 -11.79 18.70 -5.32
C PRO A 48 -10.69 17.90 -6.07
N PRO A 49 -11.07 16.97 -6.98
CA PRO A 49 -10.12 16.30 -7.85
C PRO A 49 -9.42 17.30 -8.78
N THR A 50 -8.13 17.11 -9.01
CA THR A 50 -7.30 17.98 -9.86
C THR A 50 -7.07 17.33 -11.22
N ALA A 51 -6.51 18.06 -12.19
CA ALA A 51 -6.14 17.48 -13.48
C ALA A 51 -5.13 16.32 -13.35
N TYR A 52 -4.24 16.38 -12.34
CA TYR A 52 -3.29 15.30 -12.04
C TYR A 52 -3.99 14.02 -11.55
N VAL A 53 -5.07 14.18 -10.76
CA VAL A 53 -5.86 13.07 -10.25
C VAL A 53 -7.36 13.35 -10.46
N PRO A 54 -7.89 13.06 -11.66
CA PRO A 54 -9.26 13.42 -12.01
C PRO A 54 -10.30 12.53 -11.31
N ASN A 55 -9.95 11.27 -11.04
CA ASN A 55 -10.85 10.25 -10.50
C ASN A 55 -10.27 9.63 -9.23
N HIS A 56 -11.14 9.05 -8.39
CA HIS A 56 -10.71 8.31 -7.20
C HIS A 56 -9.88 7.06 -7.58
N GLU A 57 -10.18 6.43 -8.71
CA GLU A 57 -9.39 5.30 -9.21
C GLU A 57 -7.98 5.73 -9.64
N ALA A 58 -7.86 6.88 -10.32
CA ALA A 58 -6.57 7.44 -10.70
C ALA A 58 -5.75 7.79 -9.44
N PHE A 59 -6.41 8.22 -8.36
CA PHE A 59 -5.73 8.45 -7.07
C PHE A 59 -5.14 7.16 -6.52
N LEU A 60 -5.95 6.10 -6.49
CA LEU A 60 -5.54 4.80 -5.97
C LEU A 60 -4.39 4.19 -6.78
N GLU A 61 -4.42 4.35 -8.11
CA GLU A 61 -3.30 3.98 -8.99
C GLU A 61 -2.03 4.75 -8.69
N LYS A 62 -2.10 6.08 -8.56
CA LYS A 62 -0.92 6.90 -8.24
C LYS A 62 -0.33 6.58 -6.87
N THR A 63 -1.16 6.15 -5.93
CA THR A 63 -0.69 5.73 -4.60
C THR A 63 -0.15 4.30 -4.55
N ASP A 64 -0.33 3.50 -5.61
CA ASP A 64 0.07 2.10 -5.67
C ASP A 64 1.56 1.94 -6.00
N VAL A 65 2.42 2.31 -5.05
CA VAL A 65 3.88 2.34 -5.23
C VAL A 65 4.59 1.09 -4.67
N HIS A 66 3.94 0.39 -3.75
CA HIS A 66 4.60 -0.63 -2.93
C HIS A 66 3.88 -1.97 -3.08
N ARG A 67 4.63 -3.04 -3.38
CA ARG A 67 4.07 -4.38 -3.63
C ARG A 67 3.12 -4.92 -2.57
N LEU A 68 3.44 -4.73 -1.29
CA LEU A 68 2.61 -5.19 -0.16
C LEU A 68 1.45 -4.24 0.20
N LYS A 69 1.25 -3.18 -0.58
CA LYS A 69 0.20 -2.18 -0.38
C LYS A 69 -0.57 -2.01 -1.71
N PRO A 70 -1.19 -3.09 -2.23
CA PRO A 70 -1.88 -3.05 -3.52
C PRO A 70 -3.09 -2.11 -3.41
N THR A 71 -2.90 -0.86 -3.79
CA THR A 71 -3.90 0.20 -3.53
C THR A 71 -4.88 0.32 -4.69
N SER A 72 -4.39 0.06 -5.91
CA SER A 72 -5.12 -0.02 -7.17
C SER A 72 -6.16 -1.15 -7.18
N ASP A 73 -5.93 -2.26 -6.47
CA ASP A 73 -6.88 -3.39 -6.38
C ASP A 73 -8.22 -3.01 -5.73
N PHE A 74 -8.26 -1.96 -4.90
CA PHE A 74 -9.43 -1.59 -4.11
C PHE A 74 -10.26 -0.45 -4.74
N LYS A 75 -10.13 -0.20 -6.04
CA LYS A 75 -10.96 0.79 -6.76
C LYS A 75 -12.45 0.60 -6.54
N ALA A 76 -12.93 -0.62 -6.76
CA ALA A 76 -14.35 -0.97 -6.60
C ALA A 76 -14.87 -0.88 -5.15
N SER A 77 -13.98 -0.71 -4.17
CA SER A 77 -14.37 -0.53 -2.76
C SER A 77 -14.89 0.87 -2.45
N PHE A 78 -14.74 1.82 -3.37
CA PHE A 78 -15.19 3.20 -3.22
C PHE A 78 -16.17 3.54 -4.32
N LYS A 79 -17.20 4.32 -3.97
CA LYS A 79 -18.18 4.77 -4.95
C LYS A 79 -17.62 5.95 -5.77
N ASP A 80 -17.19 6.99 -5.06
CA ASP A 80 -16.85 8.30 -5.62
C ASP A 80 -15.64 8.92 -4.88
N TRP A 81 -15.18 10.06 -5.38
CA TRP A 81 -14.12 10.86 -4.74
C TRP A 81 -14.41 11.21 -3.28
N ASN A 82 -15.63 11.68 -3.01
CA ASN A 82 -16.03 12.09 -1.66
C ASN A 82 -16.07 10.89 -0.69
N ASP A 83 -16.48 9.73 -1.18
CA ASP A 83 -16.51 8.49 -0.40
C ASP A 83 -15.09 8.07 0.01
N LEU A 84 -14.12 8.15 -0.91
CA LEU A 84 -12.71 7.91 -0.60
C LEU A 84 -12.14 8.91 0.43
N MET A 85 -12.42 10.21 0.24
CA MET A 85 -11.85 11.28 1.07
C MET A 85 -12.41 11.35 2.50
N THR A 86 -13.63 10.87 2.70
CA THR A 86 -14.31 10.89 4.01
C THR A 86 -14.06 9.62 4.83
N CYS A 87 -13.72 8.50 4.19
CA CYS A 87 -13.48 7.24 4.87
C CYS A 87 -12.35 7.32 5.92
N ASP A 88 -12.69 6.92 7.15
CA ASP A 88 -11.73 6.75 8.22
C ASP A 88 -11.12 5.33 8.21
N LYS A 89 -10.09 5.10 9.03
CA LYS A 89 -9.42 3.79 9.10
C LYS A 89 -10.36 2.67 9.52
N ARG A 90 -11.43 2.97 10.28
CA ARG A 90 -12.43 1.99 10.71
C ARG A 90 -13.32 1.59 9.55
N GLN A 91 -13.84 2.53 8.77
CA GLN A 91 -14.63 2.25 7.57
C GLN A 91 -13.82 1.46 6.54
N LEU A 92 -12.55 1.83 6.31
CA LEU A 92 -11.66 1.06 5.43
C LEU A 92 -11.49 -0.40 5.90
N ARG A 93 -11.44 -0.64 7.22
CA ARG A 93 -11.40 -1.99 7.79
C ARG A 93 -12.70 -2.75 7.55
N VAL A 94 -13.85 -2.10 7.70
CA VAL A 94 -15.17 -2.72 7.47
C VAL A 94 -15.32 -3.14 6.00
N ARG A 95 -14.78 -2.37 5.07
CA ARG A 95 -14.73 -2.70 3.62
C ARG A 95 -13.77 -3.85 3.27
N GLY A 96 -13.13 -4.48 4.26
CA GLY A 96 -12.23 -5.61 4.04
C GLY A 96 -10.82 -5.23 3.59
N ILE A 97 -10.43 -3.94 3.66
CA ILE A 97 -9.11 -3.51 3.19
C ILE A 97 -8.02 -3.95 4.19
N PRO A 98 -6.96 -4.66 3.72
CA PRO A 98 -5.85 -5.11 4.56
C PRO A 98 -5.14 -3.97 5.28
N ARG A 99 -4.46 -4.32 6.38
CA ARG A 99 -3.85 -3.33 7.29
C ARG A 99 -2.92 -2.37 6.56
N MET A 100 -1.92 -2.86 5.85
CA MET A 100 -0.91 -2.01 5.22
C MET A 100 -1.53 -1.10 4.15
N THR A 101 -2.43 -1.63 3.33
CA THR A 101 -3.13 -0.88 2.28
C THR A 101 -4.01 0.23 2.85
N ARG A 102 -4.82 -0.02 3.89
CA ARG A 102 -5.65 1.05 4.48
C ARG A 102 -4.83 2.15 5.15
N TYR A 103 -3.65 1.83 5.70
CA TYR A 103 -2.73 2.85 6.20
C TYR A 103 -2.14 3.68 5.06
N ALA A 104 -1.79 3.05 3.93
CA ALA A 104 -1.29 3.74 2.75
C ALA A 104 -2.34 4.69 2.16
N ILE A 105 -3.57 4.19 1.94
CA ILE A 105 -4.71 5.00 1.46
C ILE A 105 -4.95 6.18 2.39
N ARG A 106 -5.04 5.95 3.71
CA ARG A 106 -5.33 7.04 4.64
C ARG A 106 -4.20 8.07 4.70
N ALA A 107 -2.94 7.63 4.68
CA ALA A 107 -1.80 8.53 4.65
C ALA A 107 -1.78 9.38 3.38
N ALA A 108 -2.07 8.77 2.22
CA ALA A 108 -2.15 9.49 0.95
C ALA A 108 -3.32 10.49 0.94
N VAL A 109 -4.51 10.12 1.42
CA VAL A 109 -5.66 11.04 1.55
C VAL A 109 -5.30 12.23 2.44
N GLN A 110 -4.65 11.99 3.58
CA GLN A 110 -4.22 13.07 4.48
C GLN A 110 -3.14 13.96 3.85
N ALA A 111 -2.15 13.37 3.18
CA ALA A 111 -1.13 14.12 2.46
C ALA A 111 -1.77 15.01 1.37
N PHE A 112 -2.75 14.46 0.65
CA PHE A 112 -3.50 15.20 -0.35
C PHE A 112 -4.29 16.36 0.27
N GLN A 113 -5.01 16.14 1.38
CA GLN A 113 -5.69 17.24 2.08
C GLN A 113 -4.72 18.32 2.57
N ASN A 114 -3.49 17.95 2.94
CA ASN A 114 -2.43 18.87 3.37
C ASN A 114 -1.74 19.62 2.21
N GLY A 115 -2.08 19.34 0.95
CA GLY A 115 -1.49 20.02 -0.21
C GLY A 115 -0.59 19.13 -1.08
N ASN A 116 -0.16 17.96 -0.59
CA ASN A 116 0.83 17.12 -1.26
C ASN A 116 0.14 16.07 -2.18
N PRO A 117 0.23 16.19 -3.51
CA PRO A 117 -0.29 15.17 -4.42
C PRO A 117 0.49 13.86 -4.32
N PRO A 118 -0.10 12.71 -4.72
CA PRO A 118 0.57 11.40 -4.69
C PRO A 118 1.58 11.26 -5.86
N GLU A 119 2.70 11.98 -5.77
CA GLU A 119 3.77 12.03 -6.78
C GLU A 119 4.97 11.19 -6.33
N SER A 120 4.77 9.89 -6.15
CA SER A 120 5.84 8.96 -5.75
C SER A 120 6.22 8.04 -6.92
N PHE A 121 7.52 7.73 -7.03
CA PHE A 121 8.03 6.77 -8.02
C PHE A 121 7.61 5.35 -7.65
N ASP A 122 7.19 4.54 -8.63
CA ASP A 122 6.84 3.14 -8.39
C ASP A 122 8.11 2.32 -8.10
N THR A 123 8.17 1.69 -6.93
CA THR A 123 9.35 0.96 -6.46
C THR A 123 9.26 -0.55 -6.70
N LYS A 124 8.18 -1.03 -7.35
CA LYS A 124 7.91 -2.47 -7.53
C LYS A 124 9.01 -3.17 -8.35
N GLU A 125 9.38 -2.63 -9.49
CA GLU A 125 10.35 -3.20 -10.43
C GLU A 125 11.76 -3.12 -9.88
N GLU A 126 12.14 -1.97 -9.32
CA GLU A 126 13.43 -1.78 -8.65
C GLU A 126 13.59 -2.82 -7.53
N TRP A 127 12.57 -2.97 -6.67
CA TRP A 127 12.64 -3.93 -5.58
C TRP A 127 12.67 -5.38 -6.07
N LEU A 128 11.99 -5.70 -7.18
CA LEU A 128 12.07 -7.03 -7.81
C LEU A 128 13.48 -7.36 -8.29
N TYR A 129 14.17 -6.40 -8.89
CA TYR A 129 15.57 -6.55 -9.27
C TYR A 129 16.45 -6.85 -8.06
N TYR A 130 16.35 -6.07 -6.98
CA TYR A 130 17.19 -6.30 -5.78
C TYR A 130 16.82 -7.58 -5.02
N LYS A 131 15.56 -8.03 -5.11
CA LYS A 131 15.09 -9.26 -4.47
C LYS A 131 15.74 -10.53 -5.03
N GLN A 132 16.31 -10.49 -6.23
CA GLN A 132 16.98 -11.67 -6.80
C GLN A 132 18.27 -12.05 -6.05
N PHE A 133 18.88 -11.09 -5.33
CA PHE A 133 20.09 -11.32 -4.55
C PHE A 133 19.77 -11.84 -3.14
N LYS A 134 20.67 -12.64 -2.56
CA LYS A 134 20.53 -13.22 -1.22
C LYS A 134 20.88 -12.26 -0.09
N THR A 135 20.39 -11.02 -0.17
CA THR A 135 20.49 -10.06 0.93
C THR A 135 19.55 -10.48 2.07
N VAL A 136 20.02 -10.43 3.31
CA VAL A 136 19.23 -10.85 4.49
C VAL A 136 18.22 -9.77 4.91
N ASP A 137 18.60 -8.52 4.74
CA ASP A 137 17.89 -7.32 5.18
C ASP A 137 17.19 -6.54 4.05
N TYR A 138 17.34 -7.00 2.79
CA TYR A 138 16.81 -6.33 1.60
C TYR A 138 17.30 -4.89 1.42
N SER A 139 18.54 -4.58 1.83
CA SER A 139 19.09 -3.21 1.87
C SER A 139 19.56 -2.64 0.52
N TYR A 140 18.96 -3.04 -0.60
CA TYR A 140 19.38 -2.62 -1.95
C TYR A 140 20.87 -2.93 -2.30
N ARG A 141 21.45 -3.95 -1.66
CA ARG A 141 22.81 -4.42 -1.95
C ARG A 141 22.79 -5.56 -2.98
N VAL A 142 23.92 -5.75 -3.63
CA VAL A 142 24.16 -6.85 -4.57
C VAL A 142 25.10 -7.84 -3.89
N ILE A 143 24.57 -9.01 -3.50
CA ILE A 143 25.35 -10.13 -2.96
C ILE A 143 25.19 -11.28 -3.95
N PRO A 144 26.17 -11.53 -4.83
CA PRO A 144 26.11 -12.65 -5.75
C PRO A 144 26.29 -13.97 -4.99
N GLU A 145 25.66 -15.02 -5.48
CA GLU A 145 25.92 -16.37 -5.00
C GLU A 145 27.27 -16.84 -5.55
N LEU A 146 28.14 -17.35 -4.67
CA LEU A 146 29.39 -17.99 -5.07
C LEU A 146 29.17 -19.50 -5.13
N PRO A 147 29.14 -20.12 -6.33
CA PRO A 147 28.98 -21.56 -6.44
C PRO A 147 30.24 -22.29 -5.96
N GLU A 148 30.09 -23.56 -5.57
CA GLU A 148 31.21 -24.41 -5.11
C GLU A 148 32.33 -24.52 -6.17
N LYS A 149 31.93 -24.62 -7.44
CA LYS A 149 32.83 -24.68 -8.59
C LYS A 149 32.73 -23.39 -9.40
N TYR A 150 33.63 -22.47 -9.12
CA TYR A 150 33.72 -21.17 -9.81
C TYR A 150 34.97 -21.08 -10.70
N ARG A 151 35.82 -22.11 -10.71
CA ARG A 151 36.99 -22.21 -11.59
C ARG A 151 36.80 -23.34 -12.61
N PRO A 152 37.19 -23.14 -13.87
CA PRO A 152 36.95 -24.11 -14.95
C PRO A 152 37.59 -25.49 -14.70
N HIS A 153 38.79 -25.54 -14.10
CA HIS A 153 39.47 -26.81 -13.79
C HIS A 153 38.72 -27.68 -12.78
N GLN A 154 37.96 -27.09 -11.86
CA GLN A 154 37.14 -27.83 -10.89
C GLN A 154 35.92 -28.51 -11.57
N SER A 155 35.54 -28.02 -12.75
CA SER A 155 34.45 -28.55 -13.57
C SER A 155 34.92 -29.58 -14.61
N GLY A 156 36.20 -29.97 -14.59
CA GLY A 156 36.77 -30.98 -15.49
C GLY A 156 37.35 -30.43 -16.79
N ILE A 157 37.49 -29.10 -16.92
CA ILE A 157 38.22 -28.49 -18.04
C ILE A 157 39.72 -28.61 -17.74
N ASP A 158 40.39 -29.52 -18.45
CA ASP A 158 41.80 -29.89 -18.22
C ASP A 158 42.76 -28.71 -18.48
N GLN A 159 42.57 -28.02 -19.61
CA GLN A 159 43.39 -26.88 -20.01
C GLN A 159 42.55 -25.80 -20.71
N ALA A 160 43.13 -24.62 -20.87
CA ALA A 160 42.48 -23.54 -21.62
C ALA A 160 42.21 -23.99 -23.07
N PRO A 161 41.02 -23.69 -23.63
CA PRO A 161 40.71 -24.06 -25.01
C PRO A 161 41.64 -23.32 -25.98
N LEU A 162 42.41 -24.07 -26.76
CA LEU A 162 43.25 -23.53 -27.83
C LEU A 162 42.38 -23.34 -29.08
N PRO A 163 42.21 -22.10 -29.59
CA PRO A 163 41.48 -21.90 -30.84
C PRO A 163 42.27 -22.46 -32.02
N ASP A 164 41.56 -22.99 -33.03
CA ASP A 164 42.21 -23.41 -34.27
C ASP A 164 42.56 -22.20 -35.13
N TYR A 165 43.83 -21.80 -35.07
CA TYR A 165 44.36 -20.67 -35.84
C TYR A 165 44.27 -20.86 -37.36
N ARG A 166 44.18 -22.10 -37.86
CA ARG A 166 44.01 -22.33 -39.30
C ARG A 166 42.57 -22.06 -39.71
N GLU A 167 41.60 -22.42 -38.88
CA GLU A 167 40.19 -22.24 -39.17
C GLU A 167 39.77 -20.77 -39.09
N ILE A 168 40.18 -20.07 -38.04
CA ILE A 168 39.80 -18.66 -37.83
C ILE A 168 40.42 -17.70 -38.87
N ASN A 169 41.49 -18.13 -39.55
CA ASN A 169 42.18 -17.35 -40.58
C ASN A 169 41.69 -17.67 -42.00
N LYS A 170 40.73 -18.59 -42.18
CA LYS A 170 40.12 -18.81 -43.49
C LYS A 170 39.37 -17.57 -43.94
N MET A 171 39.38 -17.31 -45.23
CA MET A 171 38.56 -16.24 -45.80
C MET A 171 37.08 -16.54 -45.53
N PRO A 172 36.32 -15.58 -45.00
CA PRO A 172 34.89 -15.75 -44.83
C PRO A 172 34.18 -15.79 -46.18
N GLN A 173 32.99 -16.39 -46.21
CA GLN A 173 32.26 -16.65 -47.45
C GLN A 173 32.00 -15.39 -48.30
N TRP A 174 31.74 -14.25 -47.66
CA TRP A 174 31.51 -13.00 -48.37
C TRP A 174 32.76 -12.49 -49.10
N ALA A 175 33.95 -12.73 -48.54
CA ALA A 175 35.21 -12.33 -49.17
C ALA A 175 35.53 -13.22 -50.39
N LEU A 176 35.21 -14.52 -50.31
CA LEU A 176 35.32 -15.43 -51.46
C LEU A 176 34.36 -15.04 -52.59
N CYS A 177 33.11 -14.71 -52.27
CA CYS A 177 32.15 -14.24 -53.26
C CYS A 177 32.58 -12.91 -53.92
N GLU A 178 33.26 -12.03 -53.17
CA GLU A 178 33.77 -10.76 -53.71
C GLU A 178 35.00 -10.96 -54.59
N GLU A 179 35.93 -11.86 -54.21
CA GLU A 179 37.03 -12.31 -55.07
C GLU A 179 36.51 -12.87 -56.40
N ASP A 180 35.49 -13.73 -56.37
CA ASP A 180 34.85 -14.24 -57.58
C ASP A 180 34.25 -13.13 -58.45
N ARG A 181 33.61 -12.13 -57.83
CA ARG A 181 33.04 -10.97 -58.53
C ARG A 181 34.13 -10.12 -59.19
N LEU A 182 35.23 -9.85 -58.48
CA LEU A 182 36.37 -9.09 -58.97
C LEU A 182 37.07 -9.82 -60.12
N ASN A 183 37.30 -11.13 -60.00
CA ASN A 183 37.90 -11.95 -61.06
C ASN A 183 37.03 -11.98 -62.32
N ARG A 184 35.71 -12.09 -62.18
CA ARG A 184 34.77 -11.97 -63.33
C ARG A 184 34.83 -10.60 -63.98
N LYS A 185 34.91 -9.52 -63.18
CA LYS A 185 35.02 -8.15 -63.68
C LYS A 185 36.34 -7.89 -64.40
N ALA A 186 37.44 -8.48 -63.94
CA ALA A 186 38.76 -8.33 -64.54
C ALA A 186 38.96 -9.17 -65.82
N ALA A 187 38.18 -10.24 -65.99
CA ALA A 187 38.17 -11.08 -67.19
C ALA A 187 37.29 -10.53 -68.34
N THR A 188 36.65 -9.38 -68.16
CA THR A 188 35.85 -8.66 -69.16
C THR A 188 36.59 -7.41 -69.60
#